data_AF-A0A8T0EA28-F1
#
_entry.id   AF-A0A8T0EA28-F1
#
_cell.length_a   1.000
_cell.length_b   1.000
_cell.length_c   1.000
_cell.angle_alpha   90.00
_cell.angle_beta   90.00
_cell.angle_gamma   90.00
#
_symmetry.space_group_name_H-M   'P 1'
#
loop_
_entity.id
_entity.type
_entity.pdbx_description
1 polymer ?
#
loop_
_entity_poly.entity_id
_entity_poly.type
_entity_poly.pdbx_seq_one_letter_code
_entity_poly.pdbx_strand_id
1 'polypeptide(L)'
;MQSMEKKHREYGANDKVSGDKEERKEGRKGRKPGRKSSKIDMKAKLERSRQSARECRARKKIRYQYLDELVADREKAVLQLRKELEMYTQWARALDEGHIPDAALKMVEEEKRKERLSDRDTSRQCNPYLSFE
;
A
#
# COMPACT_ATOMS: atom_id res chain seq x y z
N MET A 1 -23.31 11.68 -9.82
CA MET A 1 -22.44 11.49 -8.63
C MET A 1 -23.12 10.83 -7.42
N GLN A 2 -24.44 10.68 -7.35
CA GLN A 2 -25.13 10.07 -6.19
C GLN A 2 -25.10 8.53 -6.14
N SER A 3 -24.49 7.87 -7.13
CA SER A 3 -24.53 6.41 -7.26
C SER A 3 -23.42 5.67 -6.51
N MET A 4 -22.36 6.37 -6.07
CA MET A 4 -21.18 5.75 -5.44
C MET A 4 -21.29 5.67 -3.91
N GLU A 5 -22.07 6.58 -3.27
CA GLU A 5 -22.25 6.60 -1.81
C GLU A 5 -23.06 5.40 -1.27
N LYS A 6 -23.87 4.75 -2.12
CA LYS A 6 -24.69 3.60 -1.69
C LYS A 6 -23.88 2.31 -1.53
N LYS A 7 -22.74 2.13 -2.21
CA LYS A 7 -21.96 0.87 -2.16
C LYS A 7 -21.13 0.67 -0.89
N HIS A 8 -20.77 1.74 -0.18
CA HIS A 8 -20.02 1.61 1.09
C HIS A 8 -20.88 1.16 2.28
N ARG A 9 -22.21 1.07 2.11
CA ARG A 9 -23.14 0.71 3.19
C ARG A 9 -23.23 -0.79 3.45
N GLU A 10 -22.90 -1.61 2.45
CA GLU A 10 -23.25 -3.05 2.48
C GLU A 10 -22.06 -3.97 2.87
N TYR A 11 -20.82 -3.57 2.58
CA TYR A 11 -19.62 -4.38 2.89
C TYR A 11 -19.01 -4.07 4.27
N GLY A 12 -19.83 -4.06 5.32
CA GLY A 12 -19.40 -3.82 6.71
C GLY A 12 -19.68 -4.96 7.68
N ALA A 13 -20.20 -6.09 7.21
CA ALA A 13 -20.58 -7.22 8.04
C ALA A 13 -19.67 -8.42 7.75
N ASN A 14 -18.44 -8.39 8.27
CA ASN A 14 -17.61 -9.53 8.67
C ASN A 14 -16.15 -9.06 8.86
N ASP A 15 -15.87 -8.41 9.98
CA ASP A 15 -14.51 -8.29 10.50
C ASP A 15 -14.51 -8.94 11.90
N LYS A 16 -14.39 -10.28 11.94
CA LYS A 16 -13.88 -10.98 13.12
C LYS A 16 -12.38 -10.69 13.19
N VAL A 17 -12.02 -9.51 13.70
CA VAL A 17 -10.64 -9.22 14.09
C VAL A 17 -10.42 -9.85 15.47
N SER A 18 -9.71 -10.97 15.46
CA SER A 18 -8.94 -11.48 16.58
C SER A 18 -7.93 -10.42 17.02
N GLY A 19 -8.13 -9.89 18.23
CA GLY A 19 -7.22 -8.97 18.90
C GLY A 19 -7.46 -9.06 20.39
N ASP A 20 -6.55 -9.76 21.06
CA ASP A 20 -6.24 -9.75 22.49
C ASP A 20 -7.39 -10.00 23.48
N LYS A 21 -7.41 -11.24 24.00
CA LYS A 21 -7.93 -11.54 25.34
C LYS A 21 -7.06 -10.79 26.36
N GLU A 22 -7.32 -9.51 26.54
CA GLU A 22 -6.93 -8.83 27.77
C GLU A 22 -7.99 -9.17 28.82
N GLU A 23 -7.54 -9.95 29.80
CA GLU A 23 -8.29 -10.35 30.97
C GLU A 23 -8.82 -9.12 31.72
N ARG A 24 -10.08 -8.75 31.48
CA ARG A 24 -10.83 -7.88 32.39
C ARG A 24 -12.04 -8.61 32.94
N LYS A 25 -11.76 -9.70 33.64
CA LYS A 25 -12.58 -10.09 34.78
C LYS A 25 -12.04 -9.40 36.01
N GLU A 26 -12.53 -8.19 36.29
CA GLU A 26 -12.76 -7.72 37.65
C GLU A 26 -13.48 -6.36 37.63
N GLY A 27 -14.49 -6.23 38.48
CA GLY A 27 -14.94 -4.90 38.91
C GLY A 27 -16.23 -4.34 38.29
N ARG A 28 -17.22 -5.16 37.94
CA ARG A 28 -18.63 -4.73 38.08
C ARG A 28 -19.02 -4.72 39.57
N LYS A 29 -18.22 -4.06 40.42
CA LYS A 29 -18.48 -3.91 41.85
C LYS A 29 -19.04 -2.50 42.09
N GLY A 30 -20.36 -2.45 42.23
CA GLY A 30 -21.09 -1.40 42.95
C GLY A 30 -20.91 0.04 42.47
N ARG A 31 -21.64 0.45 41.43
CA ARG A 31 -22.07 1.86 41.38
C ARG A 31 -23.22 2.02 42.35
N LYS A 32 -22.97 2.64 43.51
CA LYS A 32 -24.04 3.06 44.45
C LYS A 32 -25.08 3.88 43.67
N PRO A 33 -26.36 3.47 43.63
CA PRO A 33 -27.41 4.24 42.98
C PRO A 33 -27.64 5.49 43.83
N GLY A 34 -27.20 6.66 43.35
CA GLY A 34 -27.43 7.92 44.06
C GLY A 34 -26.35 8.99 43.93
N ARG A 35 -25.15 8.67 43.43
CA ARG A 35 -24.13 9.70 43.19
C ARG A 35 -24.38 10.34 41.82
N LYS A 36 -25.00 11.53 41.83
CA LYS A 36 -25.19 12.37 40.63
C LYS A 36 -23.84 12.51 39.94
N SER A 37 -23.61 11.82 38.81
CA SER A 37 -22.42 12.04 38.01
C SER A 37 -22.40 13.52 37.67
N SER A 38 -21.37 14.24 38.10
CA SER A 38 -21.30 15.68 37.86
C SER A 38 -21.48 15.92 36.36
N LYS A 39 -22.22 16.97 36.00
CA LYS A 39 -22.54 17.32 34.60
C LYS A 39 -21.27 17.38 33.71
N ILE A 40 -20.13 17.64 34.34
CA ILE A 40 -18.78 17.63 33.76
C ILE A 40 -18.34 16.21 33.33
N ASP A 41 -18.57 15.17 34.14
CA ASP A 41 -18.24 13.77 33.78
C ASP A 41 -19.13 13.23 32.66
N MET A 42 -20.41 13.64 32.62
CA MET A 42 -21.29 13.31 31.48
C MET A 42 -20.85 14.00 30.19
N LYS A 43 -20.50 15.29 30.24
CA LYS A 43 -19.92 16.03 29.10
C LYS A 43 -18.62 15.39 28.61
N ALA A 44 -17.74 15.01 29.53
CA ALA A 44 -16.46 14.37 29.21
C ALA A 44 -16.63 12.97 28.60
N LYS A 45 -17.58 12.16 29.07
CA LYS A 45 -17.90 10.85 28.47
C LYS A 45 -18.46 11.00 27.06
N LEU A 46 -19.38 11.95 26.86
CA LEU A 46 -19.94 12.22 25.55
C LEU A 46 -18.87 12.67 24.55
N GLU A 47 -17.94 13.52 24.99
CA GLU A 47 -16.84 13.99 24.15
C GLU A 47 -15.85 12.87 23.80
N ARG A 48 -15.49 12.01 24.76
CA ARG A 48 -14.68 10.81 24.48
C ARG A 48 -15.34 9.86 23.48
N SER A 49 -16.65 9.65 23.59
CA SER A 49 -17.40 8.81 22.64
C SER A 49 -17.47 9.43 21.24
N ARG A 50 -17.57 10.76 21.14
CA ARG A 50 -17.51 11.46 19.86
C ARG A 50 -16.13 11.36 19.24
N GLN A 51 -15.08 11.54 20.05
CA GLN A 51 -13.70 11.45 19.61
C GLN A 51 -13.36 10.06 19.08
N SER A 52 -13.71 9.00 19.81
CA SER A 52 -13.50 7.63 19.36
C SER A 52 -14.24 7.33 18.05
N ALA A 53 -15.47 7.84 17.88
CA ALA A 53 -16.21 7.71 16.63
C ALA A 53 -15.54 8.44 15.46
N ARG A 54 -14.98 9.64 15.68
CA ARG A 54 -14.21 10.39 14.66
C ARG A 54 -12.95 9.63 14.28
N GLU A 55 -12.18 9.15 15.26
CA GLU A 55 -10.97 8.38 15.03
C GLU A 55 -11.23 7.07 14.30
N CYS A 56 -12.34 6.38 14.61
CA CYS A 56 -12.74 5.19 13.87
C CYS A 56 -12.94 5.49 12.38
N ARG A 57 -13.62 6.61 12.05
CA ARG A 57 -13.81 7.04 10.66
C ARG A 57 -12.49 7.43 9.99
N ALA A 58 -11.64 8.19 10.69
CA ALA A 58 -10.33 8.59 10.17
C ALA A 58 -9.44 7.37 9.88
N ARG A 59 -9.38 6.42 10.82
CA ARG A 59 -8.66 5.15 10.66
C ARG A 59 -9.18 4.33 9.50
N LYS A 60 -10.50 4.19 9.37
CA LYS A 60 -11.12 3.47 8.25
C LYS A 60 -10.80 4.14 6.91
N LYS A 61 -10.83 5.48 6.85
CA LYS A 61 -10.46 6.23 5.64
C LYS A 61 -9.01 5.96 5.25
N ILE A 62 -8.07 6.07 6.19
CA ILE A 62 -6.64 5.81 5.94
C ILE A 62 -6.42 4.36 5.50
N ARG A 63 -7.08 3.39 6.16
CA ARG A 63 -7.00 1.97 5.78
C ARG A 63 -7.41 1.73 4.34
N TYR A 64 -8.53 2.31 3.91
CA TYR A 64 -8.98 2.12 2.52
C TYR A 64 -8.13 2.89 1.53
N GLN A 65 -7.67 4.10 1.86
CA GLN A 65 -6.74 4.83 1.00
C GLN A 65 -5.48 4.01 0.70
N TYR A 66 -4.88 3.41 1.73
CA TYR A 66 -3.72 2.52 1.55
C TYR A 66 -4.04 1.30 0.69
N LEU A 67 -5.18 0.65 0.91
CA LEU A 67 -5.59 -0.51 0.11
C LEU A 67 -5.87 -0.14 -1.35
N ASP A 68 -6.51 1.01 -1.57
CA ASP A 68 -6.79 1.54 -2.90
C ASP A 68 -5.48 1.86 -3.64
N GLU A 69 -4.51 2.49 -2.96
CA GLU A 69 -3.16 2.76 -3.49
C GLU A 69 -2.43 1.46 -3.86
N LEU A 70 -2.42 0.46 -2.97
CA LEU A 70 -1.80 -0.85 -3.25
C LEU A 70 -2.41 -1.54 -4.48
N VAL A 71 -3.74 -1.51 -4.60
CA VAL A 71 -4.44 -2.10 -5.74
C VAL A 71 -4.11 -1.34 -7.01
N ALA A 72 -4.16 0.00 -6.99
CA ALA A 72 -3.84 0.83 -8.14
C ALA A 72 -2.40 0.61 -8.64
N ASP A 73 -1.43 0.53 -7.73
CA ASP A 73 -0.04 0.25 -8.07
C ASP A 73 0.13 -1.14 -8.68
N ARG A 74 -0.57 -2.14 -8.14
CA ARG A 74 -0.54 -3.51 -8.68
C ARG A 74 -1.16 -3.56 -10.08
N GLU A 75 -2.29 -2.90 -10.28
CA GLU A 75 -2.95 -2.82 -11.59
C GLU A 75 -2.06 -2.14 -12.63
N LYS A 76 -1.41 -1.03 -12.25
CA LYS A 76 -0.44 -0.33 -13.09
C LYS A 76 0.74 -1.23 -13.49
N ALA A 77 1.32 -1.95 -12.53
CA ALA A 77 2.41 -2.89 -12.81
C ALA A 77 1.98 -4.01 -13.76
N VAL A 78 0.78 -4.59 -13.56
CA VAL A 78 0.23 -5.62 -14.45
C VAL A 78 0.03 -5.09 -15.87
N LEU A 79 -0.53 -3.88 -16.01
CA LEU A 79 -0.73 -3.25 -17.32
C LEU A 79 0.59 -2.99 -18.04
N GLN A 80 1.61 -2.54 -17.32
CA GLN A 80 2.94 -2.34 -17.89
C GLN A 80 3.54 -3.67 -18.38
N LEU A 81 3.53 -4.70 -17.54
CA LEU A 81 4.06 -6.03 -17.91
C LEU A 81 3.32 -6.64 -19.10
N ARG A 82 2.00 -6.44 -19.20
CA ARG A 82 1.22 -6.88 -20.36
C ARG A 82 1.65 -6.20 -21.66
N LYS A 83 1.90 -4.89 -21.61
CA LYS A 83 2.40 -4.14 -22.78
C LYS A 83 3.78 -4.61 -23.21
N GLU A 84 4.67 -4.83 -22.25
CA GLU A 84 6.01 -5.35 -22.51
C GLU A 84 5.95 -6.75 -23.14
N LEU A 85 5.10 -7.64 -22.61
CA LEU A 85 4.90 -8.98 -23.16
C LEU A 85 4.33 -8.96 -24.59
N GLU A 86 3.36 -8.09 -24.84
CA GLU A 86 2.78 -7.91 -26.18
C GLU A 86 3.84 -7.43 -27.18
N MET A 87 4.66 -6.46 -26.80
CA MET A 87 5.79 -5.98 -27.60
C MET A 87 6.76 -7.13 -27.93
N TYR A 88 7.18 -7.92 -26.94
CA TYR A 88 8.08 -9.06 -27.18
C TYR A 88 7.45 -10.13 -28.07
N THR A 89 6.15 -10.38 -27.91
CA THR A 89 5.42 -11.33 -28.77
C THR A 89 5.42 -10.87 -30.23
N GLN A 90 5.21 -9.57 -30.47
CA GLN A 90 5.29 -8.99 -31.81
C GLN A 90 6.70 -9.09 -32.40
N TRP A 91 7.73 -8.84 -31.59
CA TRP A 91 9.11 -8.97 -32.05
C TRP A 91 9.52 -10.41 -32.33
N ALA A 92 9.10 -11.36 -31.49
CA ALA A 92 9.34 -12.78 -31.74
C ALA A 92 8.77 -13.19 -33.11
N ARG A 93 7.54 -12.78 -33.42
CA ARG A 93 6.93 -13.04 -34.75
C ARG A 93 7.73 -12.40 -35.89
N ALA A 94 8.13 -11.13 -35.74
CA ALA A 94 8.95 -10.46 -36.75
C ALA A 94 10.30 -11.17 -36.96
N LEU A 95 10.93 -11.64 -35.87
CA LEU A 95 12.19 -12.39 -35.93
C LEU A 95 12.02 -13.75 -36.59
N ASP A 96 10.92 -14.46 -36.31
CA ASP A 96 10.57 -15.72 -36.98
C ASP A 96 10.36 -15.51 -38.50
N GLU A 97 9.86 -14.33 -38.90
CA GLU A 97 9.74 -13.90 -40.30
C GLU A 97 11.06 -13.38 -40.91
N GLY A 98 12.15 -13.35 -40.13
CA GLY A 98 13.48 -12.91 -40.56
C GLY A 98 13.70 -11.40 -40.51
N HIS A 99 12.77 -10.63 -39.95
CA HIS A 99 12.86 -9.19 -39.77
C HIS A 99 13.29 -8.83 -38.35
N ILE A 100 14.45 -8.20 -38.18
CA ILE A 100 14.90 -7.71 -36.86
C ILE A 100 14.32 -6.30 -36.63
N PRO A 101 13.45 -6.09 -35.63
CA PRO A 101 12.90 -4.76 -35.36
C PRO A 101 13.96 -3.83 -34.75
N ASP A 102 14.08 -2.60 -35.27
CA ASP A 102 15.03 -1.58 -34.82
C ASP A 102 14.95 -1.28 -33.32
N ALA A 103 13.75 -1.35 -32.76
CA ALA A 103 13.52 -1.15 -31.35
C ALA A 103 14.20 -2.24 -30.48
N ALA A 104 14.32 -3.48 -30.99
CA ALA A 104 15.05 -4.53 -30.30
C ALA A 104 16.55 -4.27 -30.27
N LEU A 105 17.12 -3.80 -31.38
CA LEU A 105 18.54 -3.44 -31.47
C LEU A 105 18.88 -2.32 -30.47
N LYS A 106 18.03 -1.29 -30.38
CA LYS A 106 18.20 -0.21 -29.40
C LYS A 106 18.17 -0.72 -27.96
N MET A 107 17.26 -1.62 -27.61
CA MET A 107 17.23 -2.20 -26.26
C MET A 107 18.50 -2.99 -25.93
N VAL A 108 19.01 -3.78 -26.88
CA VAL A 108 20.27 -4.50 -26.70
C VAL A 108 21.45 -3.55 -26.51
N GLU A 109 21.49 -2.44 -27.25
CA GLU A 109 22.54 -1.43 -27.13
C GLU A 109 22.47 -0.68 -25.79
N GLU A 110 21.28 -0.33 -25.34
CA GLU A 110 21.05 0.28 -24.04
C GLU A 110 21.45 -0.65 -22.88
N GLU A 111 21.16 -1.94 -22.98
CA GLU A 111 21.54 -2.90 -21.94
C GLU A 111 23.05 -3.07 -21.88
N LYS A 112 23.72 -3.21 -23.03
CA LYS A 112 25.19 -3.18 -23.13
C LYS A 112 25.79 -1.89 -22.57
N ARG A 113 25.10 -0.75 -22.72
CA ARG A 113 25.53 0.53 -22.14
C ARG A 113 25.40 0.52 -20.61
N LYS A 114 24.33 -0.05 -20.06
CA LYS A 114 24.14 -0.18 -18.60
C LYS A 114 25.19 -1.10 -17.99
N GLU A 115 25.48 -2.25 -18.61
CA GLU A 115 26.53 -3.17 -18.16
C GLU A 115 27.89 -2.47 -18.06
N ARG A 116 28.28 -1.70 -19.08
CA ARG A 116 29.51 -0.90 -19.04
C ARG A 116 29.53 0.13 -17.92
N LEU A 117 28.38 0.69 -17.56
CA LEU A 117 28.24 1.64 -16.46
C LEU A 117 28.36 0.93 -15.12
N SER A 118 27.69 -0.20 -14.93
CA SER A 118 27.80 -1.00 -13.70
C SER A 118 29.24 -1.47 -13.49
N ASP A 119 29.91 -2.00 -14.51
CA ASP A 119 31.30 -2.47 -14.39
C ASP A 119 32.26 -1.35 -13.96
N ARG A 120 32.01 -0.13 -14.43
CA ARG A 120 32.78 1.05 -14.05
C ARG A 120 32.53 1.46 -12.60
N ASP A 121 31.30 1.32 -12.11
CA ASP A 121 30.95 1.64 -10.73
C ASP A 121 31.43 0.54 -9.76
N THR A 122 31.39 -0.74 -10.14
CA THR A 122 32.02 -1.83 -9.37
C THR A 122 33.54 -1.68 -9.33
N SER A 123 34.17 -1.26 -10.43
CA SER A 123 35.61 -0.97 -10.48
C SER A 123 36.01 0.22 -9.59
N ARG A 124 35.15 1.24 -9.45
CA ARG A 124 35.33 2.35 -8.49
C ARG A 124 35.15 1.90 -7.04
N GLN A 125 34.18 1.03 -6.76
CA GLN A 125 33.90 0.53 -5.41
C GLN A 125 35.00 -0.41 -4.89
N CYS A 126 35.72 -1.11 -5.79
CA CYS A 126 36.77 -2.07 -5.46
C CYS A 126 38.20 -1.53 -5.51
N ASN A 127 38.44 -0.22 -5.33
CA ASN A 127 39.79 0.30 -5.13
C ASN A 127 40.09 0.58 -3.64
N PRO A 128 40.52 -0.42 -2.86
CA PRO A 128 40.88 -0.25 -1.45
C PRO A 128 42.20 0.52 -1.22
N TYR A 129 42.89 0.96 -2.29
CA TYR A 129 44.18 1.65 -2.18
C TYR A 129 44.12 3.17 -2.38
N LEU A 130 42.93 3.76 -2.61
CA LEU A 130 42.75 5.21 -2.73
C LEU A 130 42.15 5.81 -1.44
N SER A 131 42.71 5.48 -0.28
CA SER A 131 42.31 6.07 1.02
C SER A 131 43.49 6.44 1.93
N PHE A 132 44.71 6.46 1.41
CA PHE A 132 45.89 6.96 2.13
C PHE A 132 46.81 7.72 1.17
N GLU A 133 46.49 8.99 0.96
CA GLU A 133 47.46 10.09 0.73
C GLU A 133 46.91 11.34 1.41
#